data_AF-A0A6L4AYZ9-F1
#
_entry.id   AF-A0A6L4AYZ9-F1
#
_cell.length_a   1.000
_cell.length_b   1.000
_cell.length_c   1.000
_cell.angle_alpha   90.00
_cell.angle_beta   90.00
_cell.angle_gamma   90.00
#
_symmetry.space_group_name_H-M   'P 1'
#
loop_
_entity.id
_entity.type
_entity.pdbx_description
1 polymer ?
#
loop_
_entity_poly.entity_id
_entity_poly.type
_entity_poly.pdbx_seq_one_letter_code
_entity_poly.pdbx_strand_id
1 'polypeptide(L)'
;MATELVVSVTGRRLPAGRVVVGLFAGEKAAPAGLPAAVAKGVEVALRRAGWKGEEGQSAELELAAGRVLLVRGLGKRADLDAQRLRAWLGQAVDAVRSADEPAFVLAVPDHEIARGAAAAARIAREIAIAGYRFDSWLGKKHRSRLKRVDLLPPDGDAAAWRAGVPVGAAVAA
;
A
#
# COMPACT_ATOMS: atom_id res chain seq x y z
N MET A 1 -24.05 -0.22 12.58
CA MET A 1 -23.22 -1.31 12.03
C MET A 1 -21.88 -0.73 11.62
N ALA A 2 -20.78 -1.19 12.23
CA ALA A 2 -19.44 -0.81 11.79
C ALA A 2 -19.18 -1.45 10.42
N THR A 3 -18.90 -0.65 9.39
CA THR A 3 -18.45 -1.22 8.11
C THR A 3 -17.03 -1.71 8.29
N GLU A 4 -16.84 -3.01 8.11
CA GLU A 4 -15.55 -3.69 8.18
C GLU A 4 -14.62 -3.21 7.04
N LEU A 5 -13.33 -3.12 7.33
CA LEU A 5 -12.33 -2.78 6.32
C LEU A 5 -12.13 -3.98 5.40
N VAL A 6 -12.44 -3.82 4.11
CA VAL A 6 -12.23 -4.87 3.12
C VAL A 6 -10.78 -4.82 2.63
N VAL A 7 -10.06 -5.93 2.76
CA VAL A 7 -8.73 -6.10 2.15
C VAL A 7 -8.83 -7.12 1.02
N SER A 8 -8.51 -6.72 -0.20
CA SER A 8 -8.68 -7.52 -1.41
C SER A 8 -7.40 -7.55 -2.26
N VAL A 9 -7.31 -8.50 -3.19
CA VAL A 9 -6.23 -8.55 -4.19
C VAL A 9 -6.76 -7.96 -5.49
N THR A 10 -6.02 -7.03 -6.09
CA THR A 10 -6.34 -6.45 -7.39
C THR A 10 -5.36 -6.88 -8.47
N GLY A 11 -5.78 -6.74 -9.73
CA GLY A 11 -4.93 -6.95 -10.90
C GLY A 11 -4.35 -5.65 -11.43
N ARG A 12 -3.85 -5.67 -12.67
CA ARG A 12 -3.26 -4.50 -13.33
C ARG A 12 -4.28 -3.39 -13.68
N ARG A 13 -5.58 -3.66 -13.56
CA ARG A 13 -6.64 -2.65 -13.72
C ARG A 13 -7.00 -2.08 -12.36
N LEU A 14 -6.49 -0.90 -12.07
CA LEU A 14 -6.74 -0.24 -10.79
C LEU A 14 -8.04 0.55 -10.80
N PRO A 15 -8.79 0.57 -9.68
CA PRO A 15 -9.89 1.51 -9.48
C PRO A 15 -9.37 2.97 -9.52
N ALA A 16 -10.29 3.92 -9.60
CA ALA A 16 -9.95 5.33 -9.38
C ALA A 16 -9.53 5.56 -7.92
N GLY A 17 -8.81 6.65 -7.66
CA GLY A 17 -8.34 7.04 -6.33
C GLY A 17 -6.83 6.95 -6.16
N ARG A 18 -6.39 6.75 -4.91
CA ARG A 18 -4.98 6.80 -4.51
C ARG A 18 -4.27 5.45 -4.70
N VAL A 19 -3.05 5.48 -5.21
CA VAL A 19 -2.15 4.33 -5.34
C VAL A 19 -0.89 4.62 -4.54
N VAL A 20 -0.53 3.73 -3.62
CA VAL A 20 0.68 3.84 -2.81
C VAL A 20 1.72 2.85 -3.30
N VAL A 21 2.95 3.32 -3.57
CA VAL A 21 4.07 2.49 -4.04
C VAL A 21 5.28 2.71 -3.13
N GLY A 22 5.89 1.62 -2.67
CA GLY A 22 7.16 1.65 -1.96
C GLY A 22 8.34 1.50 -2.93
N LEU A 23 9.37 2.33 -2.79
CA LEU A 23 10.62 2.23 -3.56
C LEU A 23 11.81 2.12 -2.63
N PHE A 24 12.73 1.22 -2.94
CA PHE A 24 13.97 1.09 -2.20
C PHE A 24 14.99 2.15 -2.62
N ALA A 25 15.92 2.41 -1.72
CA ALA A 25 17.02 3.30 -1.97
C ALA A 25 17.88 2.80 -3.14
N GLY A 26 18.16 3.69 -4.09
CA GLY A 26 18.96 3.40 -5.28
C GLY A 26 18.22 2.69 -6.42
N GLU A 27 16.91 2.44 -6.31
CA GLU A 27 16.12 1.93 -7.43
C GLU A 27 16.09 2.93 -8.59
N LYS A 28 16.26 2.43 -9.81
CA LYS A 28 16.35 3.26 -11.04
C LYS A 28 15.17 3.06 -11.99
N ALA A 29 14.30 2.11 -11.69
CA ALA A 29 13.15 1.74 -12.51
C ALA A 29 11.94 1.46 -11.62
N ALA A 30 10.75 1.57 -12.22
CA ALA A 30 9.53 1.20 -11.54
C ALA A 30 9.49 -0.31 -11.26
N PRO A 31 8.91 -0.75 -10.13
CA PRO A 31 8.66 -2.16 -9.85
C PRO A 31 7.90 -2.85 -10.99
N ALA A 32 8.24 -4.10 -11.26
CA ALA A 32 7.53 -4.92 -12.24
C ALA A 32 6.06 -5.13 -11.85
N GLY A 33 5.20 -5.38 -12.83
CA GLY A 33 3.78 -5.66 -12.60
C GLY A 33 2.90 -4.44 -12.33
N LEU A 34 3.48 -3.24 -12.18
CA LEU A 34 2.72 -2.00 -12.07
C LEU A 34 1.97 -1.67 -13.37
N PRO A 35 0.74 -1.12 -13.29
CA PRO A 35 0.07 -0.58 -14.48
C PRO A 35 0.89 0.55 -15.11
N ALA A 36 0.88 0.66 -16.44
CA ALA A 36 1.73 1.58 -17.20
C ALA A 36 1.66 3.04 -16.72
N ALA A 37 0.46 3.55 -16.38
CA ALA A 37 0.29 4.90 -15.86
C ALA A 37 0.97 5.12 -14.50
N VAL A 38 0.92 4.10 -13.63
CA VAL A 38 1.56 4.13 -12.31
C VAL A 38 3.08 4.01 -12.46
N ALA A 39 3.54 3.09 -13.31
CA ALA A 39 4.96 2.92 -13.60
C ALA A 39 5.60 4.21 -14.15
N LYS A 40 4.93 4.88 -15.09
CA LYS A 40 5.37 6.19 -15.59
C LYS A 40 5.41 7.26 -14.49
N GLY A 41 4.43 7.29 -13.60
CA GLY A 41 4.43 8.20 -12.45
C GLY A 41 5.59 7.94 -11.48
N VAL A 42 5.91 6.66 -11.25
CA VAL A 42 7.07 6.24 -10.44
C VAL A 42 8.37 6.70 -11.09
N GLU A 43 8.53 6.53 -12.41
CA GLU A 43 9.72 7.02 -13.13
C GLU A 43 9.89 8.54 -13.03
N VAL A 44 8.80 9.31 -13.04
CA VAL A 44 8.85 10.75 -12.79
C VAL A 44 9.32 11.04 -11.37
N ALA A 45 8.82 10.29 -10.37
CA ALA A 45 9.25 10.45 -8.98
C ALA A 45 10.74 10.14 -8.80
N LEU A 46 11.24 9.06 -9.42
CA LEU A 46 12.65 8.66 -9.39
C LEU A 46 13.61 9.72 -9.97
N ARG A 47 13.13 10.57 -10.89
CA ARG A 47 13.92 11.64 -11.50
C ARG A 47 13.88 12.95 -10.72
N ARG A 48 13.06 13.06 -9.66
CA ARG A 48 12.99 14.29 -8.86
C ARG A 48 14.30 14.51 -8.11
N ALA A 49 14.81 15.75 -8.17
CA ALA A 49 16.00 16.14 -7.41
C ALA A 49 15.77 15.88 -5.91
N GLY A 50 16.73 15.21 -5.26
CA GLY A 50 16.65 14.86 -3.84
C GLY A 50 15.93 13.54 -3.53
N TRP A 51 15.28 12.89 -4.51
CA TRP A 51 14.75 11.54 -4.30
C TRP A 51 15.89 10.53 -4.17
N LYS A 52 15.91 9.80 -3.05
CA LYS A 52 16.90 8.75 -2.76
C LYS A 52 16.26 7.43 -2.37
N GLY A 53 14.95 7.38 -2.14
CA GLY A 53 14.24 6.20 -1.64
C GLY A 53 14.52 5.90 -0.16
N GLU A 54 15.00 6.89 0.60
CA GLU A 54 15.27 6.76 2.03
C GLU A 54 13.96 6.68 2.84
N GLU A 55 14.00 6.03 4.01
CA GLU A 55 12.85 5.97 4.89
C GLU A 55 12.35 7.38 5.25
N GLY A 56 11.03 7.56 5.26
CA GLY A 56 10.41 8.86 5.50
C GLY A 56 10.30 9.77 4.28
N GLN A 57 11.02 9.49 3.18
CA GLN A 57 10.81 10.23 1.93
C GLN A 57 9.45 9.89 1.32
N SER A 58 8.76 10.91 0.80
CA SER A 58 7.51 10.77 0.08
C SER A 58 7.45 11.72 -1.11
N ALA A 59 6.76 11.28 -2.16
CA ALA A 59 6.47 12.08 -3.34
C ALA A 59 5.04 11.80 -3.78
N GLU A 60 4.25 12.87 -3.94
CA GLU A 60 2.90 12.79 -4.46
C GLU A 60 2.86 13.32 -5.90
N LEU A 61 2.10 12.63 -6.75
CA LEU A 61 1.88 12.97 -8.16
C LEU A 61 0.42 12.73 -8.53
N GLU A 62 -0.20 13.68 -9.22
CA GLU A 62 -1.46 13.42 -9.91
C GLU A 62 -1.21 12.63 -11.19
N LEU A 63 -2.02 11.59 -11.41
CA LEU A 63 -2.05 10.78 -12.60
C LEU A 63 -3.37 11.06 -13.37
N ALA A 64 -3.43 10.58 -14.62
CA ALA A 64 -4.62 10.70 -15.43
C ALA A 64 -5.86 10.06 -14.77
N ALA A 65 -7.05 10.60 -15.11
CA ALA A 65 -8.35 10.20 -14.58
C ALA A 65 -8.51 10.39 -13.06
N GLY A 66 -7.93 11.46 -12.51
CA GLY A 66 -8.11 11.85 -11.11
C GLY A 66 -7.48 10.88 -10.10
N ARG A 67 -6.47 10.12 -10.52
CA ARG A 67 -5.73 9.22 -9.62
C ARG A 67 -4.59 9.97 -8.98
N VAL A 68 -4.25 9.61 -7.75
CA VAL A 68 -3.09 10.16 -7.04
C VAL A 68 -2.09 9.05 -6.76
N LEU A 69 -0.85 9.22 -7.17
CA LEU A 69 0.25 8.34 -6.84
C LEU A 69 1.01 8.90 -5.64
N LEU A 70 1.07 8.13 -4.56
CA LEU A 70 1.93 8.37 -3.42
C LEU A 70 3.10 7.39 -3.45
N VAL A 71 4.28 7.89 -3.78
CA VAL A 71 5.53 7.14 -3.72
C VAL A 71 6.17 7.33 -2.36
N ARG A 72 6.67 6.26 -1.74
CA ARG A 72 7.30 6.28 -0.42
C ARG A 72 8.61 5.51 -0.42
N GLY A 73 9.63 6.06 0.24
CA GLY A 73 10.89 5.38 0.43
C GLY A 73 10.79 4.24 1.44
N LEU A 74 11.38 3.10 1.09
CA LEU A 74 11.49 1.89 1.92
C LEU A 74 12.85 1.78 2.61
N GLY A 75 13.79 2.69 2.32
CA GLY A 75 15.16 2.58 2.78
C GLY A 75 15.97 1.55 1.98
N LYS A 76 17.04 1.04 2.56
CA LYS A 76 17.89 0.05 1.91
C LYS A 76 17.16 -1.29 1.83
N ARG A 77 17.22 -1.92 0.66
CA ARG A 77 16.60 -3.22 0.41
C ARG A 77 17.04 -4.30 1.39
N ALA A 78 18.33 -4.39 1.68
CA ALA A 78 18.90 -5.38 2.60
C ALA A 78 18.45 -5.20 4.07
N ASP A 79 17.95 -4.02 4.43
CA ASP A 79 17.52 -3.72 5.79
C ASP A 79 16.02 -4.01 5.99
N LEU A 80 15.29 -4.38 4.94
CA LEU A 80 13.85 -4.60 5.04
C LEU A 80 13.56 -5.92 5.75
N ASP A 81 13.07 -5.81 6.98
CA ASP A 81 12.53 -6.91 7.78
C ASP A 81 11.00 -6.78 7.96
N ALA A 82 10.42 -7.74 8.70
CA ALA A 82 8.99 -7.74 8.98
C ALA A 82 8.52 -6.52 9.79
N GLN A 83 9.36 -5.99 10.69
CA GLN A 83 9.03 -4.84 11.52
C GLN A 83 9.02 -3.54 10.70
N ARG A 84 10.03 -3.34 9.84
CA ARG A 84 10.09 -2.19 8.94
C ARG A 84 8.97 -2.23 7.90
N LEU A 85 8.67 -3.40 7.35
CA LEU A 85 7.52 -3.57 6.47
C LEU A 85 6.22 -3.20 7.19
N ARG A 86 6.01 -3.70 8.41
CA ARG A 86 4.83 -3.35 9.23
C ARG A 86 4.72 -1.84 9.47
N ALA A 87 5.82 -1.19 9.84
CA ALA A 87 5.84 0.26 10.04
C ALA A 87 5.48 1.00 8.75
N TRP A 88 6.07 0.61 7.62
CA TRP A 88 5.76 1.20 6.32
C TRP A 88 4.28 1.02 5.92
N LEU A 89 3.70 -0.17 6.15
CA LEU A 89 2.27 -0.43 5.91
C LEU A 89 1.38 0.50 6.73
N GLY A 90 1.68 0.64 8.03
CA GLY A 90 0.93 1.54 8.92
C GLY A 90 0.99 2.98 8.43
N GLN A 91 2.20 3.46 8.11
CA GLN A 91 2.36 4.82 7.61
C GLN A 91 1.69 5.02 6.24
N ALA A 92 1.61 4.01 5.37
CA ALA A 92 0.89 4.07 4.10
C ALA A 92 -0.61 4.23 4.33
N VAL A 93 -1.18 3.45 5.25
CA VAL A 93 -2.59 3.57 5.67
C VAL A 93 -2.86 4.95 6.27
N ASP A 94 -1.99 5.43 7.16
CA ASP A 94 -2.15 6.75 7.80
C ASP A 94 -2.10 7.91 6.80
N ALA A 95 -1.24 7.83 5.79
CA ALA A 95 -1.16 8.84 4.75
C ALA A 95 -2.47 8.93 3.94
N VAL A 96 -3.04 7.79 3.55
CA VAL A 96 -4.32 7.74 2.82
C VAL A 96 -5.48 8.24 3.68
N ARG A 97 -5.52 7.84 4.95
CA ARG A 97 -6.53 8.31 5.91
C ARG A 97 -6.43 9.82 6.13
N SER A 98 -5.23 10.37 6.13
CA SER A 98 -5.00 11.81 6.26
C SER A 98 -5.51 12.59 5.05
N ALA A 99 -5.53 11.96 3.88
CA ALA A 99 -6.11 12.49 2.64
C ALA A 99 -7.64 12.30 2.53
N ASP A 100 -8.29 11.73 3.55
CA ASP A 100 -9.74 11.47 3.58
C ASP A 100 -10.25 10.57 2.45
N GLU A 101 -9.41 9.62 2.02
CA GLU A 101 -9.72 8.67 0.96
C GLU A 101 -10.33 7.39 1.54
N PRO A 102 -11.55 6.98 1.12
CA PRO A 102 -12.20 5.79 1.65
C PRO A 102 -11.63 4.48 1.09
N ALA A 103 -10.83 4.54 0.03
CA ALA A 103 -10.19 3.39 -0.58
C ALA A 103 -8.86 3.74 -1.24
N PHE A 104 -7.93 2.79 -1.28
CA PHE A 104 -6.68 2.95 -2.04
C PHE A 104 -6.14 1.61 -2.50
N VAL A 105 -5.21 1.68 -3.45
CA VAL A 105 -4.40 0.55 -3.90
C VAL A 105 -3.03 0.63 -3.25
N LEU A 106 -2.53 -0.47 -2.70
CA LEU A 106 -1.15 -0.60 -2.23
C LEU A 106 -0.39 -1.56 -3.14
N ALA A 107 0.63 -1.05 -3.83
CA ALA A 107 1.59 -1.89 -4.53
C ALA A 107 2.57 -2.47 -3.51
N VAL A 108 2.54 -3.79 -3.39
CA VAL A 108 3.37 -4.51 -2.43
C VAL A 108 4.82 -4.48 -2.93
N PRO A 109 5.80 -4.17 -2.07
CA PRO A 109 7.20 -4.18 -2.46
C PRO A 109 7.62 -5.56 -2.99
N ASP A 110 8.33 -5.58 -4.10
CA ASP A 110 8.95 -6.81 -4.60
C ASP A 110 10.15 -7.15 -3.70
N HIS A 111 9.92 -7.94 -2.65
CA HIS A 111 10.93 -8.38 -1.69
C HIS A 111 10.60 -9.77 -1.16
N GLU A 112 11.60 -10.59 -0.81
CA GLU A 112 11.40 -11.98 -0.36
C GLU A 112 10.42 -12.09 0.83
N ILE A 113 10.49 -11.15 1.77
CA ILE A 113 9.58 -11.13 2.94
C ILE A 113 8.12 -10.82 2.56
N ALA A 114 7.87 -10.33 1.36
CA ALA A 114 6.55 -10.01 0.83
C ALA A 114 6.08 -11.02 -0.23
N ARG A 115 6.77 -12.17 -0.36
CA ARG A 115 6.42 -13.23 -1.33
C ARG A 115 5.60 -14.35 -0.69
N GLY A 116 4.69 -14.92 -1.48
CA GLY A 116 3.91 -16.11 -1.11
C GLY A 116 2.69 -15.85 -0.23
N ALA A 117 1.90 -16.91 -0.01
CA ALA A 117 0.60 -16.84 0.66
C ALA A 117 0.71 -16.44 2.15
N ALA A 118 1.75 -16.93 2.84
CA ALA A 118 1.98 -16.60 4.25
C ALA A 118 2.31 -15.10 4.44
N ALA A 119 3.13 -14.52 3.55
CA ALA A 119 3.40 -13.09 3.57
C ALA A 119 2.16 -12.28 3.24
N ALA A 120 1.37 -12.70 2.25
CA ALA A 120 0.11 -12.06 1.89
C ALA A 120 -0.88 -12.03 3.07
N ALA A 121 -1.03 -13.14 3.79
CA ALA A 121 -1.87 -13.21 4.99
C ALA A 121 -1.36 -12.27 6.10
N ARG A 122 -0.04 -12.24 6.35
CA ARG A 122 0.56 -11.33 7.34
C ARG A 122 0.31 -9.87 6.95
N ILE A 123 0.58 -9.48 5.71
CA ILE A 123 0.41 -8.10 5.23
C ILE A 123 -1.05 -7.67 5.28
N ALA A 124 -1.98 -8.52 4.85
CA ALA A 124 -3.41 -8.24 4.93
C ALA A 124 -3.87 -7.99 6.37
N ARG A 125 -3.41 -8.83 7.31
CA ARG A 125 -3.68 -8.64 8.75
C ARG A 125 -3.13 -7.32 9.27
N GLU A 126 -1.87 -6.99 8.96
CA GLU A 126 -1.27 -5.72 9.42
C GLU A 126 -2.00 -4.49 8.87
N ILE A 127 -2.44 -4.53 7.61
CA ILE A 127 -3.23 -3.45 6.99
C ILE A 127 -4.60 -3.33 7.66
N ALA A 128 -5.25 -4.45 7.95
CA ALA A 128 -6.54 -4.44 8.62
C ALA A 128 -6.43 -3.85 10.04
N ILE A 129 -5.38 -4.21 10.79
CA ILE A 129 -5.07 -3.62 12.10
C ILE A 129 -4.76 -2.13 11.99
N ALA A 130 -3.94 -1.70 11.02
CA ALA A 130 -3.59 -0.30 10.83
C ALA A 130 -4.79 0.57 10.41
N GLY A 131 -5.71 -0.01 9.65
CA GLY A 131 -6.95 0.65 9.24
C GLY A 131 -8.05 0.65 10.31
N TYR A 132 -7.91 -0.17 11.35
CA TYR A 132 -8.86 -0.24 12.45
C TYR A 132 -8.87 1.06 13.27
N ARG A 133 -10.06 1.47 13.69
CA ARG A 133 -10.25 2.59 14.62
C ARG A 133 -11.36 2.23 15.59
N PHE A 134 -11.06 2.36 16.88
CA PHE A 134 -12.06 2.31 17.94
C PHE A 134 -12.62 3.73 18.15
N ASP A 135 -13.78 4.01 17.57
CA ASP A 135 -14.43 5.34 17.59
C ASP A 135 -15.73 5.39 18.39
N SER A 136 -16.11 4.29 19.07
CA SER A 136 -17.38 4.12 19.80
C SER A 136 -17.65 5.16 20.89
N TRP A 137 -16.63 5.88 21.36
CA TRP A 137 -16.74 6.87 22.44
C TRP A 137 -16.47 8.32 21.99
N LEU A 138 -16.23 8.55 20.70
CA LEU A 138 -15.96 9.89 20.19
C LEU A 138 -17.28 10.60 19.86
N GLY A 139 -17.61 11.65 20.62
CA GLY A 139 -18.83 12.46 20.44
C GLY A 139 -18.92 13.22 19.10
N LYS A 140 -17.82 13.30 18.34
CA LYS A 140 -17.80 13.73 16.94
C LYS A 140 -17.21 12.61 16.07
N LYS A 141 -17.99 12.11 15.11
CA LYS A 141 -17.49 11.17 14.09
C LYS A 141 -16.43 11.88 13.24
N HIS A 142 -15.16 11.47 13.39
CA HIS A 142 -14.02 12.08 12.71
C HIS A 142 -13.69 11.38 11.38
N ARG A 143 -13.57 12.16 10.30
CA ARG A 143 -13.05 11.83 8.95
C ARG A 143 -13.71 10.62 8.28
N SER A 144 -13.69 10.54 6.96
CA SER A 144 -14.14 9.36 6.23
C SER A 144 -13.35 8.13 6.72
N ARG A 145 -14.09 7.05 6.98
CA ARG A 145 -13.50 5.78 7.42
C ARG A 145 -12.90 5.10 6.20
N LEU A 146 -11.67 4.62 6.31
CA LEU A 146 -11.07 3.73 5.31
C LEU A 146 -11.94 2.47 5.22
N LYS A 147 -12.47 2.19 4.03
CA LYS A 147 -13.39 1.07 3.78
C LYS A 147 -12.75 -0.07 3.00
N ARG A 148 -11.73 0.22 2.20
CA ARG A 148 -11.13 -0.77 1.29
C ARG A 148 -9.65 -0.54 1.03
N VAL A 149 -8.86 -1.61 1.04
CA VAL A 149 -7.48 -1.63 0.55
C VAL A 149 -7.35 -2.73 -0.49
N ASP A 150 -6.97 -2.33 -1.70
CA ASP A 150 -6.67 -3.25 -2.80
C ASP A 150 -5.16 -3.48 -2.89
N LEU A 151 -4.72 -4.72 -2.70
CA LEU A 151 -3.33 -5.14 -2.72
C LEU A 151 -2.95 -5.55 -4.14
N LEU A 152 -1.98 -4.85 -4.71
CA LEU A 152 -1.35 -5.26 -5.96
C LEU A 152 -0.12 -6.10 -5.61
N PRO A 153 -0.15 -7.43 -5.86
CA PRO A 153 0.91 -8.33 -5.44
C PRO A 153 2.18 -8.14 -6.27
N PRO A 154 3.34 -8.62 -5.79
CA PRO A 154 4.55 -8.71 -6.60
C PRO A 154 4.30 -9.51 -7.89
N ASP A 155 5.07 -9.22 -8.94
CA ASP A 155 4.88 -9.91 -10.23
C ASP A 155 5.14 -11.41 -10.08
N GLY A 156 4.24 -12.24 -10.61
CA GLY A 156 4.26 -13.71 -10.45
C GLY A 156 3.54 -14.26 -9.21
N ASP A 157 3.19 -13.42 -8.24
CA ASP A 157 2.69 -13.89 -6.92
C ASP A 157 1.16 -13.87 -6.78
N ALA A 158 0.44 -13.45 -7.82
CA ALA A 158 -1.01 -13.19 -7.73
C ALA A 158 -1.84 -14.37 -7.22
N ALA A 159 -1.51 -15.61 -7.60
CA ALA A 159 -2.23 -16.80 -7.14
C ALA A 159 -2.04 -17.02 -5.62
N ALA A 160 -0.79 -16.95 -5.15
CA ALA A 160 -0.49 -17.10 -3.73
C ALA A 160 -1.14 -16.00 -2.88
N TRP A 161 -1.19 -14.77 -3.41
CA TRP A 161 -1.84 -13.65 -2.73
C TRP A 161 -3.36 -13.80 -2.64
N ARG A 162 -4.02 -14.27 -3.70
CA ARG A 162 -5.47 -14.57 -3.64
C ARG A 162 -5.81 -15.63 -2.60
N ALA A 163 -4.91 -16.58 -2.36
CA ALA A 163 -5.08 -17.59 -1.31
C ALA A 163 -4.81 -17.02 0.10
N GLY A 164 -3.77 -16.19 0.26
CA GLY A 164 -3.33 -15.71 1.57
C GLY A 164 -4.12 -14.52 2.13
N VAL A 165 -4.53 -13.57 1.30
CA VAL A 165 -5.22 -12.34 1.77
C VAL A 165 -6.50 -12.63 2.57
N PRO A 166 -7.41 -13.52 2.14
CA PRO A 166 -8.61 -13.83 2.92
C PRO A 166 -8.32 -14.35 4.33
N VAL A 167 -7.25 -15.16 4.48
CA VAL A 167 -6.83 -15.71 5.79
C VAL A 167 -6.38 -14.60 6.72
N GLY A 168 -5.62 -13.63 6.21
CA GLY A 168 -5.14 -12.48 6.99
C GLY A 168 -6.24 -11.48 7.36
N ALA A 169 -7.13 -11.21 6.40
CA ALA A 169 -8.24 -10.26 6.59
C ALA A 169 -9.24 -10.74 7.64
N ALA A 170 -9.52 -12.05 7.70
CA ALA A 170 -10.46 -12.64 8.65
C ALA A 170 -10.04 -12.49 10.13
N VAL A 171 -8.75 -12.28 10.42
CA VAL A 171 -8.24 -12.14 11.80
C VAL A 171 -8.55 -10.76 12.41
N ALA A 172 -8.92 -9.79 11.58
CA ALA A 172 -9.23 -8.42 11.99
C ALA A 172 -10.73 -8.08 11.92
N ALA A 173 -11.57 -9.05 11.53
CA ALA A 173 -13.03 -8.99 11.52
C ALA A 173 -13.59 -9.22 12.93
#